data_AF-A0A9E3I811-F1
#
_entry.id   AF-A0A9E3I811-F1
#
_cell.length_a   1.000
_cell.length_b   1.000
_cell.length_c   1.000
_cell.angle_alpha   90.00
_cell.angle_beta   90.00
_cell.angle_gamma   90.00
#
_symmetry.space_group_name_H-M   'P 1'
#
loop_
_entity.id
_entity.type
_entity.pdbx_description
1 polymer ?
#
loop_
_entity_poly.entity_id
_entity_poly.type
_entity_poly.pdbx_seq_one_letter_code
_entity_poly.pdbx_strand_id
1 'polypeptide(L)'
;MGPASEHFIERHLVPEVKAWRGEMSLAAVFWIYGVFVSAELAMLHVIALYLDQIWVQQAVILAFALYTPGILVAIWRCADNASPFWATMVRWLTVAWSLNTAFILLFLQIDLLMRFARG
;
A
#
# COMPACT_ATOMS: atom_id res chain seq x y z
N MET A 1 10.58 4.46 -27.57
CA MET A 1 10.61 3.65 -26.34
C MET A 1 11.26 2.32 -26.69
N GLY A 2 12.14 1.78 -25.85
CA GLY A 2 12.88 0.55 -26.16
C GLY A 2 12.14 -0.71 -25.68
N PRO A 3 12.44 -1.89 -26.23
CA PRO A 3 11.74 -3.15 -25.91
C PRO A 3 11.80 -3.53 -24.41
N ALA A 4 12.84 -3.08 -23.69
CA ALA A 4 12.95 -3.26 -22.23
C ALA A 4 11.91 -2.45 -21.44
N SER A 5 11.52 -1.26 -21.92
CA SER A 5 10.51 -0.42 -21.25
C SER A 5 9.10 -0.98 -21.44
N GLU A 6 8.80 -1.56 -22.60
CA GLU A 6 7.49 -2.19 -22.87
C GLU A 6 7.28 -3.41 -21.98
N HIS A 7 8.31 -4.26 -21.83
CA HIS A 7 8.23 -5.44 -20.99
C HIS A 7 8.11 -5.12 -19.48
N PHE A 8 8.74 -4.02 -19.04
CA PHE A 8 8.61 -3.53 -17.67
C PHE A 8 7.19 -3.01 -17.38
N ILE A 9 6.63 -2.20 -18.30
CA ILE A 9 5.26 -1.68 -18.19
C ILE A 9 4.25 -2.84 -18.18
N GLU A 10 4.41 -3.82 -19.08
CA GLU A 10 3.53 -4.99 -19.13
C GLU A 10 3.58 -5.86 -17.88
N ARG A 11 4.74 -6.01 -17.24
CA ARG A 11 4.86 -6.89 -16.07
C ARG A 11 4.41 -6.23 -14.77
N HIS A 12 4.70 -4.94 -14.59
CA HIS A 12 4.46 -4.26 -13.30
C HIS A 12 3.22 -3.39 -13.33
N LEU A 13 3.07 -2.55 -14.37
CA LEU A 13 1.96 -1.60 -14.43
C LEU A 13 0.66 -2.24 -14.91
N VAL A 14 0.69 -3.24 -15.80
CA VAL A 14 -0.56 -3.86 -16.30
C VAL A 14 -1.34 -4.59 -15.20
N PRO A 15 -0.73 -5.40 -14.30
CA PRO A 15 -1.45 -5.98 -13.18
C PRO A 15 -2.01 -4.92 -12.22
N GLU A 16 -1.26 -3.88 -11.92
CA GLU A 16 -1.68 -2.77 -11.06
C GLU A 16 -2.85 -1.98 -11.67
N VAL A 17 -2.79 -1.70 -12.96
CA VAL A 17 -3.88 -1.05 -13.70
C VAL A 17 -5.12 -1.93 -13.76
N LYS A 18 -4.98 -3.24 -13.95
CA LYS A 18 -6.10 -4.20 -13.90
C LYS A 18 -6.75 -4.25 -12.52
N ALA A 19 -5.94 -4.31 -11.45
CA ALA A 19 -6.43 -4.24 -10.07
C ALA A 19 -7.19 -2.93 -9.83
N TRP A 20 -6.61 -1.81 -10.27
CA TRP A 20 -7.23 -0.50 -10.11
C TRP A 20 -8.51 -0.35 -10.93
N ARG A 21 -8.62 -0.99 -12.09
CA ARG A 21 -9.85 -1.01 -12.91
C ARG A 21 -10.95 -1.93 -12.36
N GLY A 22 -10.65 -2.76 -11.36
CA GLY A 22 -11.63 -3.72 -10.86
C GLY A 22 -11.69 -5.01 -11.68
N GLU A 23 -10.68 -5.30 -12.51
CA GLU A 23 -10.70 -6.45 -13.42
C GLU A 23 -10.11 -7.73 -12.79
N MET A 24 -9.67 -7.65 -11.53
CA MET A 24 -9.06 -8.76 -10.79
C MET A 24 -10.00 -9.32 -9.71
N SER A 25 -9.73 -10.56 -9.30
CA SER A 25 -10.46 -11.16 -8.17
C SER A 25 -10.18 -10.40 -6.88
N LEU A 26 -11.23 -10.15 -6.07
CA LEU A 26 -11.11 -9.50 -4.76
C LEU A 26 -10.06 -10.18 -3.86
N ALA A 27 -10.03 -11.51 -3.83
CA ALA A 27 -9.12 -12.27 -2.98
C ALA A 27 -7.65 -12.02 -3.35
N ALA A 28 -7.30 -12.03 -4.64
CA ALA A 28 -5.94 -11.73 -5.08
C ALA A 28 -5.54 -10.30 -4.74
N VAL A 29 -6.43 -9.33 -4.97
CA VAL A 29 -6.14 -7.92 -4.67
C VAL A 29 -5.96 -7.69 -3.17
N PHE A 30 -6.85 -8.27 -2.35
CA PHE A 30 -6.76 -8.16 -0.90
C PHE A 30 -5.49 -8.82 -0.33
N TRP A 31 -5.17 -10.05 -0.71
CA TRP A 31 -4.01 -10.76 -0.13
C TRP A 31 -2.67 -10.26 -0.64
N ILE A 32 -2.53 -10.06 -1.95
CA ILE A 32 -1.25 -9.68 -2.54
C ILE A 32 -0.98 -8.21 -2.26
N TYR A 33 -1.89 -7.34 -2.69
CA TYR A 33 -1.67 -5.90 -2.58
C TYR A 33 -2.05 -5.42 -1.17
N GLY A 34 -3.21 -5.81 -0.64
CA GLY A 34 -3.62 -5.37 0.70
C GLY A 34 -2.72 -5.87 1.84
N VAL A 35 -2.32 -7.14 1.83
CA VAL A 35 -1.56 -7.74 2.95
C VAL A 35 -0.07 -7.82 2.64
N PHE A 36 0.33 -8.48 1.56
CA PHE A 36 1.74 -8.79 1.31
C PHE A 36 2.58 -7.53 1.04
N VAL A 37 2.15 -6.67 0.10
CA VAL A 37 2.86 -5.41 -0.20
C VAL A 37 2.92 -4.48 1.01
N SER A 38 1.82 -4.39 1.77
CA SER A 38 1.80 -3.59 3.01
C SER A 38 2.74 -4.14 4.09
N ALA A 39 2.86 -5.46 4.21
CA ALA A 39 3.82 -6.08 5.13
C ALA A 39 5.27 -5.82 4.70
N GLU A 40 5.56 -5.87 3.40
CA GLU A 40 6.88 -5.55 2.87
C GLU A 40 7.27 -4.08 3.15
N LEU A 41 6.37 -3.13 2.89
CA LEU A 41 6.60 -1.71 3.22
C LEU A 41 6.81 -1.50 4.72
N ALA A 42 6.04 -2.17 5.56
CA ALA A 42 6.22 -2.10 7.01
C ALA A 42 7.59 -2.68 7.44
N MET A 43 8.01 -3.81 6.86
CA MET A 43 9.30 -4.43 7.13
C MET A 43 10.46 -3.51 6.69
N LEU A 44 10.37 -2.90 5.51
CA LEU A 44 11.34 -1.92 5.04
C LEU A 44 11.45 -0.73 6.00
N HIS A 45 10.33 -0.25 6.54
CA HIS A 45 10.34 0.81 7.55
C HIS A 45 11.06 0.36 8.84
N VAL A 46 10.79 -0.85 9.34
CA VAL A 46 11.46 -1.41 10.53
C VAL A 46 12.96 -1.56 10.31
N ILE A 47 13.39 -2.02 9.13
CA ILE A 47 14.81 -2.11 8.78
C ILE A 47 15.44 -0.72 8.75
N ALA A 48 14.77 0.27 8.15
CA ALA A 48 15.26 1.64 8.10
C ALA A 48 15.33 2.29 9.49
N LEU A 49 14.43 1.93 10.40
CA LEU A 49 14.50 2.28 11.81
C LEU A 49 15.72 1.66 12.50
N TYR A 50 15.95 0.36 12.30
CA TYR A 50 17.09 -0.36 12.90
C TYR A 50 18.45 0.18 12.42
N LEU A 51 18.54 0.62 11.17
CA LEU A 51 19.74 1.19 10.57
C LEU A 51 19.87 2.71 10.76
N ASP A 52 18.96 3.35 11.49
CA ASP A 52 18.88 4.81 11.70
C ASP A 52 18.88 5.63 10.39
N GLN A 53 18.35 5.07 9.30
CA GLN A 53 18.29 5.70 7.99
C GLN A 53 17.07 6.61 7.87
N ILE A 54 17.17 7.85 8.39
CA ILE A 54 16.07 8.83 8.44
C ILE A 54 15.45 9.08 7.05
N TRP A 55 16.27 9.24 6.01
CA TRP A 55 15.79 9.49 4.64
C TRP A 55 14.98 8.31 4.08
N VAL A 56 15.41 7.08 4.39
CA VAL A 56 14.69 5.88 3.96
C VAL A 56 13.38 5.76 4.73
N GLN A 57 13.38 6.05 6.03
CA GLN A 57 12.15 6.09 6.83
C GLN A 57 11.12 7.08 6.25
N GLN A 58 11.54 8.30 5.91
CA GLN A 58 10.68 9.31 5.26
C GLN A 58 10.14 8.81 3.92
N ALA A 59 11.00 8.24 3.08
CA ALA A 59 10.61 7.74 1.76
C ALA A 59 9.57 6.62 1.88
N VAL A 60 9.76 5.68 2.81
CA VAL A 60 8.82 4.58 3.06
C VAL A 60 7.48 5.10 3.61
N ILE A 61 7.49 6.07 4.54
CA ILE A 61 6.26 6.70 5.05
C ILE A 61 5.46 7.33 3.89
N LEU A 62 6.12 8.09 3.01
CA LEU A 62 5.47 8.71 1.86
C LEU A 62 4.95 7.67 0.86
N ALA A 63 5.73 6.63 0.59
CA ALA A 63 5.31 5.53 -0.28
C ALA A 63 4.05 4.83 0.28
N PHE A 64 4.03 4.54 1.58
CA PHE A 64 2.87 3.93 2.24
C PHE A 64 1.64 4.84 2.19
N ALA A 65 1.83 6.15 2.42
CA ALA A 65 0.76 7.15 2.37
C ALA A 65 0.13 7.28 0.96
N LEU A 66 0.94 7.20 -0.09
CA LEU A 66 0.47 7.25 -1.48
C LEU A 66 -0.15 5.92 -1.94
N TYR A 67 0.39 4.80 -1.45
CA TYR A 67 -0.08 3.46 -1.77
C TYR A 67 -1.47 3.17 -1.20
N THR A 68 -1.72 3.58 0.05
CA THR A 68 -2.93 3.22 0.81
C THR A 68 -4.25 3.64 0.12
N PRO A 69 -4.41 4.87 -0.40
CA PRO A 69 -5.59 5.24 -1.16
C PRO A 69 -5.76 4.41 -2.45
N GLY A 70 -4.65 4.09 -3.12
CA GLY A 70 -4.66 3.30 -4.35
C GLY A 70 -5.22 1.90 -4.15
N ILE A 71 -4.75 1.22 -3.11
CA ILE A 71 -5.25 -0.12 -2.77
C ILE A 71 -6.69 -0.09 -2.26
N LEU A 72 -7.10 0.94 -1.51
CA LEU A 72 -8.50 1.11 -1.09
C LEU A 72 -9.43 1.19 -2.30
N VAL A 73 -9.08 2.00 -3.31
CA VAL A 73 -9.85 2.11 -4.56
C VAL A 73 -9.88 0.79 -5.33
N ALA A 74 -8.73 0.12 -5.46
CA ALA A 74 -8.65 -1.16 -6.16
C ALA A 74 -9.50 -2.25 -5.50
N ILE A 75 -9.43 -2.38 -4.17
CA ILE A 75 -10.27 -3.29 -3.38
C ILE A 75 -11.75 -2.94 -3.56
N TRP A 76 -12.10 -1.66 -3.49
CA TRP A 76 -13.49 -1.22 -3.59
C TRP A 76 -14.12 -1.59 -4.93
N ARG A 77 -13.36 -1.43 -6.02
CA ARG A 77 -13.77 -1.78 -7.39
C ARG A 77 -13.77 -3.30 -7.63
N CYS A 78 -12.77 -4.02 -7.12
CA CYS A 78 -12.72 -5.48 -7.24
C CYS A 78 -13.76 -6.19 -6.36
N ALA A 79 -14.34 -5.51 -5.38
CA ALA A 79 -15.32 -6.10 -4.47
C ALA A 79 -16.59 -6.56 -5.20
N ASP A 80 -16.93 -5.95 -6.33
CA ASP A 80 -18.10 -6.35 -7.14
C ASP A 80 -17.88 -7.71 -7.83
N ASN A 81 -16.63 -8.22 -7.89
CA ASN A 81 -16.30 -9.55 -8.42
C ASN A 81 -16.43 -10.68 -7.38
N ALA A 82 -16.90 -10.39 -6.16
CA ALA A 82 -17.06 -11.35 -5.08
C ALA A 82 -18.53 -11.46 -4.62
N SER A 83 -18.84 -12.47 -3.80
CA SER A 83 -20.17 -12.56 -3.22
C SER A 83 -20.46 -11.35 -2.32
N PRO A 84 -21.73 -10.91 -2.19
CA PRO A 84 -22.09 -9.69 -1.48
C PRO A 84 -21.57 -9.63 -0.03
N PHE A 85 -21.52 -10.79 0.63
CA PHE A 85 -20.98 -10.92 1.99
C PHE A 85 -19.50 -10.56 2.04
N TRP A 86 -18.66 -11.20 1.21
CA TRP A 86 -17.22 -10.95 1.20
C TRP A 86 -16.88 -9.54 0.72
N ALA A 87 -17.62 -9.04 -0.27
CA ALA A 87 -17.49 -7.67 -0.77
C ALA A 87 -17.67 -6.64 0.35
N THR A 88 -18.76 -6.76 1.12
CA THR A 88 -19.08 -5.85 2.24
C THR A 88 -18.05 -5.98 3.35
N MET A 89 -17.69 -7.20 3.75
CA MET A 89 -16.71 -7.45 4.80
C MET A 89 -15.35 -6.83 4.47
N VAL A 90 -14.81 -7.09 3.27
CA VAL A 90 -13.49 -6.60 2.86
C VAL A 90 -13.47 -5.08 2.72
N ARG A 91 -14.55 -4.45 2.23
CA ARG A 91 -14.67 -2.99 2.17
C ARG A 91 -14.52 -2.34 3.55
N TRP A 92 -15.30 -2.79 4.53
CA TRP A 92 -15.22 -2.24 5.90
C TRP A 92 -13.90 -2.53 6.58
N LEU A 93 -13.37 -3.75 6.43
CA LEU A 93 -12.07 -4.12 6.95
C LEU A 93 -10.97 -3.22 6.39
N THR A 94 -10.98 -2.98 5.08
CA THR A 94 -9.99 -2.14 4.40
C THR A 94 -10.10 -0.68 4.82
N VAL A 95 -11.31 -0.16 5.02
CA VAL A 95 -11.51 1.21 5.55
C VAL A 95 -10.95 1.33 6.96
N ALA A 96 -11.30 0.41 7.86
CA ALA A 96 -10.81 0.42 9.24
C ALA A 96 -9.27 0.32 9.29
N TRP A 97 -8.69 -0.58 8.50
CA TRP A 97 -7.25 -0.74 8.38
C TRP A 97 -6.57 0.50 7.80
N SER A 98 -7.15 1.14 6.79
CA SER A 98 -6.59 2.36 6.17
C SER A 98 -6.60 3.53 7.14
N LEU A 99 -7.66 3.68 7.95
CA LEU A 99 -7.71 4.69 9.01
C LEU A 99 -6.64 4.43 10.08
N ASN A 100 -6.52 3.18 10.54
CA ASN A 100 -5.47 2.81 11.49
C ASN A 100 -4.06 3.10 10.93
N THR A 101 -3.83 2.75 9.68
CA THR A 101 -2.56 2.99 9.00
C THR A 101 -2.27 4.49 8.88
N ALA A 102 -3.27 5.32 8.55
CA ALA A 102 -3.10 6.76 8.52
C ALA A 102 -2.65 7.33 9.87
N PHE A 103 -3.22 6.84 10.99
CA PHE A 103 -2.77 7.22 12.33
C PHE A 103 -1.32 6.76 12.60
N ILE A 104 -0.97 5.52 12.26
CA ILE A 104 0.40 5.01 12.43
C ILE A 104 1.40 5.88 11.65
N LEU A 105 1.12 6.16 10.36
CA LEU A 105 1.99 6.99 9.53
C LEU A 105 2.11 8.41 10.09
N LEU A 106 1.03 8.99 10.61
CA LEU A 106 1.08 10.29 11.28
C LEU A 106 2.00 10.27 12.50
N PHE A 107 1.87 9.26 13.38
CA PHE A 107 2.73 9.13 14.55
C PHE A 107 4.19 8.90 14.18
N LEU A 108 4.46 8.05 13.19
CA LEU A 108 5.83 7.81 12.70
C LEU A 108 6.43 9.08 12.09
N GLN A 109 5.64 9.86 11.34
CA GLN A 109 6.08 11.13 10.79
C GLN A 109 6.41 12.15 11.88
N ILE A 110 5.59 12.24 12.93
CA ILE A 110 5.86 13.11 14.09
C ILE A 110 7.14 12.67 14.82
N ASP A 111 7.31 11.36 15.06
CA ASP A 111 8.53 10.82 15.67
C ASP A 111 9.77 11.16 14.85
N LEU A 112 9.71 10.96 13.53
CA LEU A 112 10.81 11.28 12.63
C LEU A 112 11.18 12.77 12.68
N LEU A 113 10.18 13.67 12.69
CA LEU A 113 10.40 15.11 12.82
C LEU A 113 11.02 15.48 14.18
N MET A 114 10.58 14.84 15.27
CA MET A 114 11.18 15.04 16.59
C MET A 114 12.63 14.55 16.63
N ARG A 115 12.93 13.40 16.03
CA ARG A 115 14.30 12.86 15.93
C ARG A 115 15.20 13.77 15.09
N PHE A 116 14.67 14.33 14.00
CA PHE A 116 15.38 15.32 13.19
C PHE A 116 15.61 16.63 13.95
N ALA A 117 14.62 17.11 14.72
CA ALA A 117 14.72 18.34 15.50
C ALA A 117 15.62 18.23 16.75
N ARG A 118 15.79 17.00 17.28
CA ARG A 118 16.76 16.69 18.34
C ARG A 118 18.18 16.42 17.81
N GLY A 119 18.36 16.48 16.48
CA GLY A 119 19.65 16.33 15.81
C GLY A 119 20.69 17.30 16.33
#